data_AF-A0A7J7YC27-F1
#
_entry.id   AF-A0A7J7YC27-F1
#
_cell.length_a   1.000
_cell.length_b   1.000
_cell.length_c   1.000
_cell.angle_alpha   90.00
_cell.angle_beta   90.00
_cell.angle_gamma   90.00
#
_symmetry.space_group_name_H-M   'P 1'
#
loop_
_entity.id
_entity.type
_entity.pdbx_description
1 polymer ?
#
loop_
_entity_poly.entity_id
_entity_poly.type
_entity_poly.pdbx_seq_one_letter_code
_entity_poly.pdbx_strand_id
1 'polypeptide(L)'
;MAVLVALLSLLVAGVLGNEFSILRSPGSVVFRDGNWPIPGERIPDVAALSMGFSVKEDLSWPGLAVGNLFHRPQATVMVLVKGVDRLALPPGSIISYPLQDAVPFNLDSVANSIHSLFSEETPVVLQLAPSEERVYMVGKANSAFEDLSVTLRQLRSRLFQENSVLNSLPLNSLSRNNEVDLLFLSELQVLHDISSLLSRHKHLAKDHSPDLYSLELAGLDEIGKHYGEDF
;
A
#
# COMPACT_ATOMS: atom_id res chain seq x y z
N MET A 1 -9.26 47.50 19.79
CA MET A 1 -8.06 46.65 19.97
C MET A 1 -8.37 45.22 20.40
N ALA A 2 -9.51 44.89 21.02
CA ALA A 2 -9.84 43.51 21.40
C ALA A 2 -10.51 42.66 20.30
N VAL A 3 -11.10 43.28 19.27
CA VAL A 3 -11.88 42.57 18.24
C VAL A 3 -11.00 42.00 17.11
N LEU A 4 -9.81 42.56 16.88
CA LEU A 4 -8.90 42.08 15.82
C LEU A 4 -8.11 40.83 16.23
N VAL A 5 -7.94 40.58 17.53
CA VAL A 5 -7.16 39.44 18.06
C VAL A 5 -7.97 38.14 18.05
N ALA A 6 -9.32 38.22 18.09
CA ALA A 6 -10.19 37.05 18.10
C ALA A 6 -10.43 36.42 16.72
N LEU A 7 -10.13 37.12 15.62
CA LEU A 7 -10.28 36.58 14.26
C LEU A 7 -9.06 35.79 13.77
N LEU A 8 -7.90 35.93 14.42
CA LEU A 8 -6.67 35.20 14.06
C LEU A 8 -6.56 33.82 14.71
N SER A 9 -7.43 33.49 15.67
CA SER A 9 -7.49 32.16 16.29
C SER A 9 -8.34 31.15 15.52
N LEU A 10 -8.83 31.52 14.32
CA LEU A 10 -9.56 30.61 13.42
C LEU A 10 -8.72 30.17 12.21
N LEU A 11 -7.39 30.07 12.38
CA LEU A 11 -6.60 29.13 11.59
C LEU A 11 -6.85 27.75 12.18
N VAL A 12 -8.01 27.18 11.86
CA VAL A 12 -8.17 25.72 11.90
C VAL A 12 -7.26 25.21 10.80
N ALA A 13 -5.99 24.96 11.14
CA ALA A 13 -5.14 24.07 10.36
C ALA A 13 -5.76 22.68 10.53
N GLY A 14 -6.85 22.44 9.80
CA GLY A 14 -7.41 21.11 9.61
C GLY A 14 -6.46 20.34 8.73
N VAL A 15 -5.35 19.88 9.29
CA VAL A 15 -4.62 18.74 8.75
C VAL A 15 -5.35 17.52 9.30
N LEU A 16 -6.48 17.19 8.67
CA LEU A 16 -7.09 15.87 8.79
C LEU A 16 -6.15 14.94 8.02
N GLY A 17 -5.28 14.29 8.77
CA GLY A 17 -4.03 13.74 8.28
C GLY A 17 -4.24 12.40 7.60
N ASN A 18 -3.91 12.32 6.31
CA ASN A 18 -3.54 11.06 5.70
C ASN A 18 -2.00 10.92 5.85
N GLU A 19 -1.50 9.75 6.27
CA GLU A 19 -0.07 9.53 6.53
C GLU A 19 0.57 8.63 5.46
N PHE A 20 1.76 9.00 4.97
CA PHE A 20 2.61 8.13 4.15
C PHE A 20 3.78 7.62 5.00
N SER A 21 3.82 6.31 5.25
CA SER A 21 4.77 5.70 6.18
C SER A 21 5.69 4.68 5.49
N ILE A 22 7.00 4.86 5.68
CA ILE A 22 8.04 3.96 5.21
C ILE A 22 8.34 2.93 6.30
N LEU A 23 7.87 1.70 6.09
CA LEU A 23 8.08 0.59 7.04
C LEU A 23 9.47 -0.03 6.92
N ARG A 24 10.00 -0.11 5.69
CA ARG A 24 11.29 -0.71 5.39
C ARG A 24 11.85 -0.12 4.11
N SER A 25 13.14 0.22 4.12
CA SER A 25 13.88 0.56 2.92
C SER A 25 15.20 -0.20 2.87
N PRO A 26 15.67 -0.62 1.67
CA PRO A 26 17.03 -1.11 1.51
C PRO A 26 18.04 0.04 1.64
N GLY A 27 19.31 -0.27 1.93
CA GLY A 27 20.37 0.75 2.01
C GLY A 27 20.67 1.48 0.69
N SER A 28 20.07 1.05 -0.42
CA SER A 28 20.13 1.71 -1.73
C SER A 28 19.22 2.94 -1.85
N VAL A 29 18.25 3.11 -0.96
CA VAL A 29 17.31 4.23 -0.97
C VAL A 29 17.30 4.87 0.42
N VAL A 30 17.46 6.19 0.46
CA VAL A 30 17.52 6.93 1.72
C VAL A 30 16.27 7.79 1.85
N PHE A 31 15.43 7.44 2.83
CA PHE A 31 14.34 8.28 3.30
C PHE A 31 14.84 9.11 4.47
N ARG A 32 14.71 10.44 4.37
CA ARG A 32 15.16 11.37 5.40
C ARG A 32 14.06 11.59 6.40
N ASP A 33 14.38 11.45 7.69
CA ASP A 33 13.46 11.82 8.75
C ASP A 33 13.18 13.32 8.72
N GLY A 34 11.90 13.67 8.72
CA GLY A 34 11.43 15.05 8.77
C GLY A 34 9.96 15.17 8.40
N ASN A 35 9.33 16.22 8.92
CA ASN A 35 7.89 16.46 8.78
C ASN A 35 7.55 17.21 7.49
N TRP A 36 8.06 16.75 6.34
CA TRP A 36 7.80 17.39 5.05
C TRP A 36 6.56 16.81 4.40
N PRO A 37 5.52 17.63 4.18
CA PRO A 37 4.28 17.14 3.61
C PRO A 37 4.47 16.79 2.14
N ILE A 38 3.93 15.65 1.70
CA ILE A 38 4.01 15.16 0.32
C ILE A 38 2.62 15.15 -0.33
N PRO A 39 2.44 15.71 -1.54
CA PRO A 39 1.15 15.59 -2.25
C PRO A 39 0.85 14.14 -2.62
N GLY A 40 -0.38 13.67 -2.39
CA GLY A 40 -0.80 12.29 -2.67
C GLY A 40 -0.58 11.88 -4.13
N GLU A 41 -0.78 12.80 -5.07
CA GLU A 41 -0.53 12.60 -6.50
C GLU A 41 0.94 12.30 -6.85
N ARG A 42 1.89 12.63 -5.95
CA ARG A 42 3.33 12.41 -6.15
C ARG A 42 3.82 11.09 -5.55
N ILE A 43 2.96 10.32 -4.89
CA ILE A 43 3.33 9.01 -4.34
C ILE A 43 3.79 8.01 -5.42
N PRO A 44 3.18 7.94 -6.61
CA PRO A 44 3.71 7.14 -7.72
C PRO A 44 5.12 7.54 -8.15
N ASP A 45 5.44 8.84 -8.11
CA ASP A 45 6.78 9.33 -8.44
C ASP A 45 7.82 8.88 -7.41
N VAL A 46 7.47 8.87 -6.12
CA VAL A 46 8.34 8.33 -5.06
C VAL A 46 8.62 6.85 -5.32
N ALA A 47 7.60 6.06 -5.64
CA ALA A 47 7.77 4.64 -5.98
C ALA A 47 8.69 4.47 -7.20
N ALA A 48 8.44 5.21 -8.29
CA ALA A 48 9.25 5.17 -9.49
C ALA A 48 10.73 5.53 -9.23
N LEU A 49 10.96 6.67 -8.58
CA LEU A 49 12.31 7.17 -8.29
C LEU A 49 13.07 6.24 -7.34
N SER A 50 12.40 5.65 -6.35
CA SER A 50 13.03 4.69 -5.44
C SER A 50 13.58 3.45 -6.17
N MET A 51 12.89 3.01 -7.23
CA MET A 51 13.30 1.90 -8.09
C MET A 51 14.33 2.31 -9.14
N GLY A 52 14.60 3.61 -9.29
CA GLY A 52 15.55 4.17 -10.25
C GLY A 52 14.95 4.49 -11.62
N PHE A 53 13.61 4.53 -11.73
CA PHE A 53 12.93 5.01 -12.94
C PHE A 53 12.89 6.53 -13.00
N SER A 54 12.84 7.08 -14.20
CA SER A 54 12.65 8.51 -14.43
C SER A 54 11.18 8.89 -14.33
N VAL A 55 10.90 10.07 -13.76
CA VAL A 55 9.56 10.67 -13.70
C VAL A 55 9.48 11.86 -14.66
N LYS A 56 8.25 12.29 -14.99
CA LYS A 56 8.02 13.40 -15.94
C LYS A 56 8.45 14.75 -15.38
N GLU A 57 8.20 14.96 -14.09
CA GLU A 57 8.49 16.22 -13.38
C GLU A 57 9.36 15.92 -12.17
N ASP A 58 10.39 16.75 -11.96
CA ASP A 58 11.28 16.57 -10.82
C ASP A 58 10.50 16.59 -9.50
N LEU A 59 10.80 15.61 -8.64
CA LEU A 59 10.23 15.55 -7.30
C LEU A 59 11.03 16.49 -6.39
N SER A 60 10.48 17.67 -6.12
CA SER A 60 11.08 18.67 -5.22
C SER A 60 10.98 18.32 -3.73
N TRP A 61 10.32 17.19 -3.40
CA TRP A 61 10.12 16.75 -2.03
C TRP A 61 11.43 16.25 -1.40
N PRO A 62 11.87 16.81 -0.26
CA PRO A 62 13.20 16.55 0.30
C PRO A 62 13.32 15.22 1.07
N GLY A 63 12.20 14.50 1.26
CA GLY A 63 12.16 13.25 2.02
C GLY A 63 12.84 12.08 1.32
N LEU A 64 12.94 12.11 -0.02
CA LEU A 64 13.68 11.10 -0.79
C LEU A 64 15.07 11.62 -1.15
N ALA A 65 16.10 10.85 -0.82
CA ALA A 65 17.49 11.16 -1.17
C ALA A 65 18.12 10.05 -2.02
N VAL A 66 19.10 10.46 -2.82
CA VAL A 66 19.89 9.55 -3.66
C VAL A 66 20.73 8.64 -2.75
N GLY A 67 20.47 7.33 -2.83
CA GLY A 67 21.33 6.31 -2.22
C GLY A 67 22.33 5.73 -3.22
N ASN A 68 22.62 4.44 -3.10
CA ASN A 68 23.57 3.77 -4.00
C ASN A 68 23.00 3.68 -5.43
N LEU A 69 23.69 4.25 -6.41
CA LEU A 69 23.25 4.25 -7.81
C LEU A 69 23.38 2.88 -8.51
N PHE A 70 24.23 2.00 -7.97
CA PHE A 70 24.53 0.69 -8.54
C PHE A 70 23.75 -0.45 -7.88
N HIS A 71 23.02 -0.16 -6.82
CA HIS A 71 22.14 -1.12 -6.17
C HIS A 71 20.74 -0.51 -6.16
N ARG A 72 19.76 -1.20 -6.74
CA ARG A 72 18.37 -0.75 -6.75
C ARG A 72 17.52 -1.68 -5.90
N PRO A 73 16.42 -1.18 -5.29
CA PRO A 73 15.42 -2.05 -4.72
C PRO A 73 14.94 -3.06 -5.76
N GLN A 74 14.87 -4.34 -5.36
CA GLN A 74 14.35 -5.42 -6.22
C GLN A 74 12.85 -5.60 -6.05
N ALA A 75 12.22 -4.94 -5.08
CA ALA A 75 10.78 -5.00 -4.88
C ALA A 75 10.29 -3.72 -4.21
N THR A 76 9.13 -3.25 -4.64
CA THR A 76 8.34 -2.21 -3.96
C THR A 76 7.03 -2.83 -3.50
N VAL A 77 6.72 -2.68 -2.21
CA VAL A 77 5.45 -3.07 -1.62
C VAL A 77 4.75 -1.82 -1.11
N MET A 78 3.62 -1.48 -1.72
CA MET A 78 2.77 -0.36 -1.34
C MET A 78 1.44 -0.91 -0.83
N VAL A 79 1.04 -0.48 0.37
CA VAL A 79 -0.27 -0.81 0.93
C VAL A 79 -0.99 0.50 1.23
N LEU A 80 -2.05 0.77 0.49
CA LEU A 80 -2.96 1.88 0.72
C LEU A 80 -4.11 1.38 1.59
N VAL A 81 -4.32 2.02 2.74
CA VAL A 81 -5.41 1.69 3.66
C VAL A 81 -6.35 2.87 3.74
N LYS A 82 -7.61 2.67 3.35
CA LYS A 82 -8.66 3.69 3.40
C LYS A 82 -9.40 3.63 4.74
N GLY A 83 -9.96 4.77 5.14
CA GLY A 83 -10.84 4.85 6.32
C GLY A 83 -10.13 5.13 7.64
N VAL A 84 -8.81 5.31 7.62
CA VAL A 84 -8.02 5.64 8.81
C VAL A 84 -6.98 6.71 8.47
N ASP A 85 -6.88 7.70 9.33
CA ASP A 85 -5.88 8.78 9.20
C ASP A 85 -4.46 8.26 9.41
N ARG A 86 -4.30 7.34 10.37
CA ARG A 86 -3.02 6.77 10.78
C ARG A 86 -3.16 5.33 11.26
N LEU A 87 -2.19 4.50 10.91
CA LEU A 87 -2.09 3.14 11.42
C LEU A 87 -1.20 3.09 12.68
N ALA A 88 -1.62 2.30 13.67
CA ALA A 88 -0.81 2.01 14.84
C ALA A 88 0.31 1.02 14.48
N LEU A 89 1.42 1.55 13.96
CA LEU A 89 2.56 0.74 13.51
C LEU A 89 3.51 0.43 14.67
N PRO A 90 4.18 -0.74 14.67
CA PRO A 90 5.10 -1.13 15.74
C PRO A 90 6.25 -0.13 15.88
N PRO A 91 6.69 0.20 17.12
CA PRO A 91 7.79 1.12 17.34
C PRO A 91 9.08 0.59 16.71
N GLY A 92 9.78 1.43 15.94
CA GLY A 92 10.98 1.04 15.19
C GLY A 92 11.47 2.16 14.26
N SER A 93 12.28 1.80 13.26
CA SER A 93 12.79 2.72 12.23
C SER A 93 11.74 3.05 11.16
N ILE A 94 10.54 3.46 11.60
CA ILE A 94 9.46 3.89 10.71
C ILE A 94 9.59 5.39 10.53
N ILE A 95 9.54 5.84 9.28
CA ILE A 95 9.56 7.27 8.94
C ILE A 95 8.21 7.59 8.31
N SER A 96 7.53 8.59 8.86
CA SER A 96 6.17 8.95 8.47
C SER A 96 6.11 10.40 8.01
N TYR A 97 5.38 10.64 6.93
CA TYR A 97 5.22 11.95 6.31
C TYR A 97 3.74 12.30 6.18
N PRO A 98 3.33 13.53 6.47
CA PRO A 98 1.95 13.96 6.24
C PRO A 98 1.66 14.03 4.74
N LEU A 99 0.51 13.51 4.31
CA LEU A 99 0.02 13.68 2.95
C LEU A 99 -0.71 15.02 2.82
N GLN A 100 -0.41 15.75 1.74
CA GLN A 100 -1.24 16.85 1.25
C GLN A 100 -2.21 16.24 0.25
N ASP A 101 -3.50 16.50 0.43
CA ASP A 101 -4.56 16.09 -0.50
C ASP A 101 -4.50 14.59 -0.85
N ALA A 102 -5.11 13.76 0.01
CA ALA A 102 -5.23 12.33 -0.26
C ALA A 102 -6.14 12.09 -1.47
N VAL A 103 -5.49 11.97 -2.63
CA VAL A 103 -6.12 11.62 -3.88
C VAL A 103 -5.91 10.13 -4.17
N PRO A 104 -6.89 9.45 -4.79
CA PRO A 104 -6.66 8.13 -5.34
C PRO A 104 -5.49 8.17 -6.34
N PHE A 105 -4.56 7.24 -6.21
CA PHE A 105 -3.45 7.07 -7.14
C PHE A 105 -3.30 5.59 -7.52
N ASN A 106 -2.67 5.33 -8.65
CA ASN A 106 -2.26 3.98 -9.06
C ASN A 106 -0.78 3.97 -9.43
N LEU A 107 -0.24 2.77 -9.64
CA LEU A 107 1.17 2.59 -10.01
C LEU A 107 1.31 2.08 -11.45
N ASP A 108 0.35 2.41 -12.32
CA ASP A 108 0.33 1.94 -13.71
C ASP A 108 1.54 2.45 -14.49
N SER A 109 1.99 3.67 -14.23
CA SER A 109 3.23 4.20 -14.83
C SER A 109 4.45 3.35 -14.44
N VAL A 110 4.57 2.98 -13.17
CA VAL A 110 5.64 2.13 -12.65
C VAL A 110 5.54 0.72 -13.23
N ALA A 111 4.34 0.13 -13.24
CA ALA A 111 4.08 -1.17 -13.84
C ALA A 111 4.46 -1.21 -15.33
N ASN A 112 4.10 -0.17 -16.08
CA ASN A 112 4.45 -0.04 -17.49
C ASN A 112 5.97 0.12 -17.69
N SER A 113 6.65 0.88 -16.83
CA SER A 113 8.12 0.99 -16.86
C SER A 113 8.79 -0.36 -16.61
N ILE A 114 8.31 -1.13 -15.63
CA ILE A 114 8.82 -2.48 -15.34
C ILE A 114 8.61 -3.39 -16.55
N HIS A 115 7.40 -3.43 -17.09
CA HIS A 115 7.07 -4.28 -18.23
C HIS A 115 7.87 -3.93 -19.49
N SER A 116 8.08 -2.64 -19.75
CA SER A 116 8.82 -2.16 -20.92
C SER A 116 10.33 -2.38 -20.83
N LEU A 117 10.91 -2.16 -19.64
CA LEU A 117 12.36 -2.24 -19.43
C LEU A 117 12.85 -3.66 -19.12
N PHE A 118 11.98 -4.51 -18.57
CA PHE A 118 12.30 -5.86 -18.12
C PHE A 118 11.39 -6.92 -18.75
N SER A 119 11.12 -6.78 -20.06
CA SER A 119 10.22 -7.68 -20.80
C SER A 119 10.75 -9.11 -20.95
N GLU A 120 12.08 -9.28 -20.91
CA GLU A 120 12.73 -10.57 -21.07
C GLU A 120 12.78 -11.35 -19.75
N GLU A 121 12.78 -10.64 -18.63
CA GLU A 121 12.76 -11.16 -17.27
C GLU A 121 11.35 -11.61 -16.84
N THR A 122 11.21 -11.90 -15.54
CA THR A 122 10.01 -12.45 -14.92
C THR A 122 9.51 -11.57 -13.76
N PRO A 123 9.39 -10.23 -13.91
CA PRO A 123 8.97 -9.37 -12.81
C PRO A 123 7.56 -9.76 -12.34
N VAL A 124 7.37 -9.68 -11.03
CA VAL A 124 6.04 -9.80 -10.41
C VAL A 124 5.42 -8.41 -10.35
N VAL A 125 4.39 -8.16 -11.14
CA VAL A 125 3.57 -6.95 -11.02
C VAL A 125 2.17 -7.35 -10.57
N LEU A 126 1.84 -7.03 -9.33
CA LEU A 126 0.55 -7.29 -8.71
C LEU A 126 -0.05 -5.98 -8.19
N GLN A 127 -1.14 -5.52 -8.80
CA GLN A 127 -1.97 -4.45 -8.23
C GLN A 127 -3.36 -4.99 -7.90
N LEU A 128 -3.79 -4.87 -6.65
CA LEU A 128 -5.06 -5.38 -6.15
C LEU A 128 -5.84 -4.29 -5.43
N ALA A 129 -7.12 -4.18 -5.75
CA ALA A 129 -8.10 -3.43 -4.97
C ALA A 129 -9.34 -4.33 -4.80
N PRO A 130 -9.37 -5.20 -3.75
CA PRO A 130 -10.42 -6.19 -3.58
C PRO A 130 -11.83 -5.60 -3.49
N SER A 131 -11.98 -4.45 -2.83
CA SER A 131 -13.25 -3.73 -2.69
C SER A 131 -13.84 -3.25 -4.02
N GLU A 132 -12.98 -2.99 -5.01
CA GLU A 132 -13.38 -2.60 -6.36
C GLU A 132 -13.37 -3.79 -7.35
N GLU A 133 -13.12 -5.02 -6.86
CA GLU A 133 -12.90 -6.22 -7.67
C GLU A 133 -11.83 -6.04 -8.76
N ARG A 134 -10.87 -5.12 -8.55
CA ARG A 134 -9.82 -4.81 -9.52
C ARG A 134 -8.57 -5.61 -9.23
N VAL A 135 -8.08 -6.26 -10.28
CA VAL A 135 -6.88 -7.09 -10.27
C VAL A 135 -6.11 -6.82 -11.53
N TYR A 136 -4.89 -6.37 -11.37
CA TYR A 136 -3.97 -6.17 -12.46
C TYR A 136 -2.71 -6.99 -12.18
N MET A 137 -2.46 -7.97 -13.05
CA MET A 137 -1.30 -8.84 -13.00
C MET A 137 -0.60 -8.84 -14.34
N VAL A 138 0.67 -8.46 -14.36
CA VAL A 138 1.49 -8.41 -15.57
C VAL A 138 2.79 -9.15 -15.38
N GLY A 139 3.18 -9.88 -16.42
CA GLY A 139 4.44 -10.58 -16.47
C GLY A 139 4.29 -12.09 -16.54
N LYS A 140 5.42 -12.76 -16.74
CA LYS A 140 5.49 -14.23 -16.82
C LYS A 140 5.25 -14.90 -15.46
N ALA A 141 5.38 -14.16 -14.36
CA ALA A 141 5.13 -14.64 -13.01
C ALA A 141 3.65 -14.81 -12.66
N ASN A 142 2.72 -14.41 -13.55
CA ASN A 142 1.27 -14.57 -13.35
C ASN A 142 0.86 -16.00 -12.97
N SER A 143 1.55 -17.02 -13.51
CA SER A 143 1.30 -18.42 -13.18
C SER A 143 1.46 -18.75 -11.69
N ALA A 144 2.37 -18.07 -10.99
CA ALA A 144 2.53 -18.25 -9.54
C ALA A 144 1.33 -17.72 -8.74
N PHE A 145 0.52 -16.84 -9.33
CA PHE A 145 -0.64 -16.18 -8.73
C PHE A 145 -1.98 -16.64 -9.30
N GLU A 146 -1.99 -17.63 -10.20
CA GLU A 146 -3.23 -18.18 -10.80
C GLU A 146 -4.23 -18.67 -9.75
N ASP A 147 -3.74 -19.26 -8.66
CA ASP A 147 -4.55 -19.78 -7.56
C ASP A 147 -4.98 -18.71 -6.55
N LEU A 148 -4.54 -17.45 -6.73
CA LEU A 148 -4.91 -16.39 -5.81
C LEU A 148 -6.41 -16.08 -5.97
N SER A 149 -7.15 -16.19 -4.87
CA SER A 149 -8.52 -15.71 -4.83
C SER A 149 -8.50 -14.19 -4.88
N VAL A 150 -9.13 -13.61 -5.91
CA VAL A 150 -9.03 -12.16 -6.13
C VAL A 150 -10.39 -11.46 -6.27
N THR A 151 -11.44 -12.21 -6.59
CA THR A 151 -12.82 -11.69 -6.53
C THR A 151 -13.37 -11.78 -5.11
N LEU A 152 -14.25 -10.86 -4.72
CA LEU A 152 -14.91 -10.89 -3.40
C LEU A 152 -15.60 -12.23 -3.14
N ARG A 153 -16.22 -12.82 -4.16
CA ARG A 153 -16.87 -14.14 -4.05
C ARG A 153 -15.87 -15.25 -3.75
N GLN A 154 -14.73 -15.29 -4.43
CA GLN A 154 -13.69 -16.28 -4.17
C GLN A 154 -13.07 -16.09 -2.79
N LEU A 155 -12.81 -14.84 -2.41
CA LEU A 155 -12.25 -14.50 -1.09
C LEU A 155 -13.18 -14.91 0.05
N ARG A 156 -14.48 -14.67 -0.11
CA ARG A 156 -15.48 -15.15 0.86
C ARG A 156 -15.45 -16.67 1.00
N SER A 157 -15.37 -17.41 -0.11
CA SER A 157 -15.23 -18.87 -0.06
C SER A 157 -13.93 -19.30 0.64
N ARG A 158 -12.83 -18.59 0.34
CA ARG A 158 -11.49 -18.82 0.89
C ARG A 158 -11.43 -18.62 2.41
N LEU A 159 -12.22 -17.70 2.96
CA LEU A 159 -12.32 -17.46 4.40
C LEU A 159 -12.85 -18.65 5.21
N PHE A 160 -13.66 -19.53 4.61
CA PHE A 160 -14.23 -20.68 5.33
C PHE A 160 -13.42 -21.97 5.16
N GLN A 161 -12.22 -21.88 4.58
CA GLN A 161 -11.31 -23.02 4.41
C GLN A 161 -10.37 -23.17 5.62
N GLU A 162 -9.77 -24.36 5.78
CA GLU A 162 -8.94 -24.70 6.95
C GLU A 162 -7.75 -23.75 7.17
N ASN A 163 -7.13 -23.27 6.09
CA ASN A 163 -5.98 -22.35 6.15
C ASN A 163 -6.40 -20.86 6.13
N SER A 164 -7.54 -20.52 6.72
CA SER A 164 -8.01 -19.13 6.77
C SER A 164 -7.52 -18.37 8.00
N VAL A 165 -7.35 -17.05 7.83
CA VAL A 165 -7.16 -16.08 8.92
C VAL A 165 -8.27 -16.13 9.96
N LEU A 166 -9.48 -16.60 9.61
CA LEU A 166 -10.57 -16.81 10.58
C LEU A 166 -10.25 -17.83 11.68
N ASN A 167 -9.32 -18.76 11.41
CA ASN A 167 -8.92 -19.79 12.36
C ASN A 167 -7.76 -19.34 13.24
N SER A 168 -7.04 -18.28 12.86
CA SER A 168 -5.89 -17.76 13.60
C SER A 168 -6.16 -16.45 14.34
N LEU A 169 -7.11 -15.63 13.87
CA LEU A 169 -7.40 -14.32 14.45
C LEU A 169 -8.56 -14.40 15.45
N PRO A 170 -8.44 -13.76 16.63
CA PRO A 170 -9.57 -13.59 17.52
C PRO A 170 -10.55 -12.60 16.89
N LEU A 171 -11.73 -13.08 16.49
CA LEU A 171 -12.72 -12.23 15.82
C LEU A 171 -13.29 -11.15 16.72
N ASN A 172 -13.29 -11.36 18.03
CA ASN A 172 -13.80 -10.41 19.03
C ASN A 172 -15.18 -9.86 18.62
N SER A 173 -15.24 -8.59 18.21
CA SER A 173 -16.47 -7.89 17.82
C SER A 173 -16.88 -8.10 16.35
N LEU A 174 -16.00 -8.65 15.50
CA LEU A 174 -16.27 -8.88 14.07
C LEU A 174 -17.15 -10.10 13.84
N SER A 175 -18.16 -9.95 12.99
CA SER A 175 -19.14 -10.98 12.66
C SER A 175 -18.79 -11.74 11.39
N ARG A 176 -18.94 -13.07 11.42
CA ARG A 176 -18.82 -13.94 10.23
C ARG A 176 -20.01 -13.84 9.28
N ASN A 177 -21.05 -13.12 9.67
CA ASN A 177 -22.31 -13.01 8.93
C ASN A 177 -22.57 -11.58 8.42
N ASN A 178 -21.74 -10.61 8.81
CA ASN A 178 -21.84 -9.24 8.31
C ASN A 178 -20.97 -9.08 7.06
N GLU A 179 -21.51 -8.49 6.00
CA GLU A 179 -20.79 -8.33 4.73
C GLU A 179 -19.60 -7.37 4.82
N VAL A 180 -19.71 -6.33 5.64
CA VAL A 180 -18.64 -5.34 5.90
C VAL A 180 -17.48 -5.98 6.64
N ASP A 181 -17.79 -6.74 7.71
CA ASP A 181 -16.76 -7.47 8.46
C ASP A 181 -16.08 -8.52 7.57
N LEU A 182 -16.85 -9.22 6.74
CA LEU A 182 -16.33 -10.20 5.80
C LEU A 182 -15.43 -9.59 4.73
N LEU A 183 -15.69 -8.35 4.27
CA LEU A 183 -14.80 -7.64 3.36
C LEU A 183 -13.44 -7.39 4.01
N PHE A 184 -13.41 -6.80 5.20
CA PHE A 184 -12.18 -6.56 5.93
C PHE A 184 -11.41 -7.86 6.21
N LEU A 185 -12.10 -8.91 6.66
CA LEU A 185 -11.48 -10.22 6.88
C LEU A 185 -10.95 -10.83 5.57
N SER A 186 -11.65 -10.62 4.46
CA SER A 186 -11.22 -11.07 3.12
C SER A 186 -9.94 -10.37 2.68
N GLU A 187 -9.81 -9.06 2.93
CA GLU A 187 -8.60 -8.29 2.66
C GLU A 187 -7.41 -8.80 3.49
N LEU A 188 -7.62 -9.09 4.77
CA LEU A 188 -6.58 -9.74 5.61
C LEU A 188 -6.18 -11.12 5.07
N GLN A 189 -7.15 -11.89 4.55
CA GLN A 189 -6.89 -13.18 3.92
C GLN A 189 -6.04 -13.04 2.66
N VAL A 190 -6.28 -12.03 1.83
CA VAL A 190 -5.46 -11.73 0.64
C VAL A 190 -4.01 -11.49 1.06
N LEU A 191 -3.78 -10.64 2.05
CA LEU A 191 -2.42 -10.35 2.56
C LEU A 191 -1.71 -11.62 3.03
N HIS A 192 -2.42 -12.45 3.79
CA HIS A 192 -1.90 -13.73 4.27
C HIS A 192 -1.54 -14.68 3.11
N ASP A 193 -2.41 -14.78 2.11
CA ASP A 193 -2.24 -15.69 0.98
C ASP A 193 -1.09 -15.24 0.08
N ILE A 194 -0.94 -13.94 -0.18
CA ILE A 194 0.21 -13.37 -0.90
C ILE A 194 1.51 -13.66 -0.14
N SER A 195 1.55 -13.41 1.17
CA SER A 195 2.73 -13.69 1.99
C SER A 195 3.12 -15.17 1.96
N SER A 196 2.13 -16.05 2.04
CA SER A 196 2.32 -17.50 1.95
C SER A 196 2.79 -17.95 0.56
N LEU A 197 2.28 -17.34 -0.50
CA LEU A 197 2.66 -17.60 -1.88
C LEU A 197 4.12 -17.17 -2.13
N LEU A 198 4.49 -15.96 -1.74
CA LEU A 198 5.87 -15.45 -1.87
C LEU A 198 6.87 -16.28 -1.06
N SER A 199 6.45 -16.75 0.12
CA SER A 199 7.26 -17.65 0.96
C SER A 199 7.52 -19.01 0.30
N ARG A 200 6.58 -19.51 -0.51
CA ARG A 200 6.73 -20.74 -1.30
C ARG A 200 7.55 -20.51 -2.57
N HIS A 201 7.38 -19.36 -3.22
CA HIS A 201 8.03 -19.01 -4.48
C HIS A 201 9.25 -18.11 -4.30
N LYS A 202 10.17 -18.47 -3.39
CA LYS A 202 11.40 -17.69 -3.11
C LYS A 202 12.32 -17.47 -4.32
N HIS A 203 12.11 -18.22 -5.40
CA HIS A 203 12.85 -18.05 -6.64
C HIS A 203 12.43 -16.80 -7.42
N LEU A 204 11.20 -16.29 -7.23
CA LEU A 204 10.74 -15.03 -7.83
C LEU A 204 11.61 -13.86 -7.33
N ALA A 205 11.98 -13.87 -6.06
CA ALA A 205 12.84 -12.85 -5.45
C ALA A 205 14.33 -12.92 -5.85
N LYS A 206 14.72 -13.79 -6.80
CA LYS A 206 16.12 -13.98 -7.19
C LYS A 206 16.45 -13.47 -8.59
N ASP A 207 15.47 -13.02 -9.35
CA ASP A 207 15.74 -12.45 -10.65
C ASP A 207 16.30 -11.01 -10.52
N HIS A 208 16.78 -10.46 -11.63
CA HIS A 208 17.34 -9.12 -11.68
C HIS A 208 16.28 -8.05 -11.97
N SER A 209 15.02 -8.46 -12.15
CA SER A 209 13.93 -7.54 -12.42
C SER A 209 13.30 -7.03 -11.13
N PRO A 210 12.80 -5.79 -11.13
CA PRO A 210 12.17 -5.25 -9.95
C PRO A 210 10.69 -5.64 -9.89
N ASP A 211 10.25 -6.12 -8.74
CA ASP A 211 8.86 -6.47 -8.45
C ASP A 211 8.04 -5.27 -7.96
N LEU A 212 6.74 -5.29 -8.23
CA LEU A 212 5.77 -4.32 -7.77
C LEU A 212 4.56 -5.01 -7.15
N TYR A 213 4.30 -4.71 -5.87
CA TYR A 213 3.11 -5.13 -5.14
C TYR A 213 2.37 -3.87 -4.67
N SER A 214 1.17 -3.64 -5.20
CA SER A 214 0.31 -2.50 -4.84
C SER A 214 -1.02 -3.02 -4.34
N LEU A 215 -1.34 -2.78 -3.08
CA LEU A 215 -2.54 -3.31 -2.43
C LEU A 215 -3.36 -2.16 -1.88
N GLU A 216 -4.61 -2.07 -2.30
CA GLU A 216 -5.57 -1.08 -1.82
C GLU A 216 -6.62 -1.79 -0.97
N LEU A 217 -6.70 -1.43 0.30
CA LEU A 217 -7.55 -2.05 1.31
C LEU A 217 -8.58 -1.01 1.78
N ALA A 218 -9.86 -1.30 1.59
CA ALA A 218 -10.97 -0.41 1.95
C ALA A 218 -11.85 -0.97 3.08
N GLY A 219 -11.55 -2.16 3.59
CA GLY A 219 -12.34 -2.80 4.62
C GLY A 219 -12.47 -1.97 5.90
N LEU A 220 -11.44 -1.22 6.29
CA LEU A 220 -11.51 -0.32 7.45
C LEU A 220 -12.42 0.89 7.21
N ASP A 221 -12.43 1.45 6.00
CA ASP A 221 -13.35 2.52 5.59
C ASP A 221 -14.81 2.05 5.68
N GLU A 222 -15.08 0.85 5.17
CA GLU A 222 -16.43 0.27 5.24
C GLU A 222 -16.85 -0.08 6.68
N ILE A 223 -15.92 -0.59 7.50
CA ILE A 223 -16.18 -0.81 8.94
C ILE A 223 -16.52 0.51 9.63
N GLY A 224 -15.75 1.57 9.42
CA GLY A 224 -15.99 2.87 10.02
C GLY A 224 -17.33 3.48 9.61
N LYS A 225 -17.71 3.35 8.34
CA LYS A 225 -19.05 3.76 7.86
C LYS A 225 -20.18 2.96 8.51
N HIS A 226 -19.96 1.67 8.79
CA HIS A 226 -20.99 0.79 9.32
C HIS A 226 -21.15 0.89 10.85
N TYR A 227 -20.03 1.00 11.59
CA TYR A 227 -20.01 0.95 13.05
C TYR A 227 -19.73 2.30 13.73
N GLY A 228 -19.35 3.35 12.98
CA GLY A 228 -18.91 4.66 13.50
C GLY A 228 -17.39 4.75 13.60
N GLU A 229 -16.82 5.90 13.97
CA GLU A 229 -15.35 6.13 14.00
C GLU A 229 -14.63 5.63 15.29
N ASP A 230 -15.37 5.21 16.31
CA ASP A 230 -14.84 4.79 17.63
C ASP A 230 -14.58 3.26 17.77
N PHE A 231 -14.24 2.56 16.67
CA PHE A 231 -14.12 1.09 16.62
C PHE A 231 -12.71 0.54 16.89
#